data_AF-A0A532V369-F1
#
_entry.id   AF-A0A532V369-F1
#
_cell.length_a   1.000
_cell.length_b   1.000
_cell.length_c   1.000
_cell.angle_alpha   90.00
_cell.angle_beta   90.00
_cell.angle_gamma   90.00
#
_symmetry.space_group_name_H-M   'P 1'
#
loop_
_entity.id
_entity.type
_entity.pdbx_description
1 polymer ?
#
loop_
_entity_poly.entity_id
_entity_poly.type
_entity_poly.pdbx_seq_one_letter_code
_entity_poly.pdbx_strand_id
1 'polypeptide(L)'
;MSKILKILTTIFGLLYVLFLISGSYGHSGSEPLVIYIMFAVFLIGYVTMWKNELYCGLIFVLWWIGMWYLGVFVAEQDKGAAVVMGFPLFIIAILFIISGIKKKKATQ
;
A
#
# COMPACT_ATOMS: atom_id res chain seq x y z
N MET A 1 -14.49 -7.20 -11.78
CA MET A 1 -14.04 -6.17 -10.82
C MET A 1 -14.98 -6.19 -9.63
N SER A 2 -14.51 -6.60 -8.45
CA SER A 2 -15.34 -6.48 -7.25
C SER A 2 -15.26 -5.03 -6.76
N LYS A 3 -16.37 -4.28 -6.84
CA LYS A 3 -16.46 -2.90 -6.33
C LYS A 3 -15.93 -2.79 -4.89
N ILE A 4 -16.07 -3.89 -4.14
CA ILE A 4 -15.60 -4.06 -2.76
C ILE A 4 -14.08 -3.82 -2.63
N LEU A 5 -13.24 -4.40 -3.50
CA LEU A 5 -11.78 -4.22 -3.41
C LEU A 5 -11.39 -2.74 -3.55
N LYS A 6 -12.00 -2.03 -4.49
CA LYS A 6 -11.74 -0.60 -4.71
C LYS A 6 -12.16 0.24 -3.51
N ILE A 7 -13.33 -0.07 -2.92
CA ILE A 7 -13.81 0.61 -1.72
C ILE A 7 -12.84 0.39 -0.56
N LEU A 8 -12.41 -0.85 -0.34
CA LEU A 8 -11.45 -1.17 0.72
C LEU A 8 -10.10 -0.45 0.53
N THR A 9 -9.56 -0.41 -0.70
CA THR A 9 -8.35 0.36 -0.99
C THR A 9 -8.54 1.85 -0.77
N THR A 10 -9.73 2.38 -1.09
CA THR A 10 -10.04 3.80 -0.88
C THR A 10 -10.12 4.12 0.61
N ILE A 11 -10.77 3.26 1.41
CA ILE A 11 -10.79 3.38 2.88
C ILE A 11 -9.36 3.34 3.43
N PHE A 12 -8.54 2.40 2.96
CA PHE A 12 -7.13 2.33 3.35
C PHE A 12 -6.37 3.62 3.00
N GLY A 13 -6.60 4.15 1.79
CA GLY A 13 -5.99 5.41 1.36
C GLY A 13 -6.40 6.60 2.25
N LEU A 14 -7.65 6.67 2.66
CA LEU A 14 -8.12 7.69 3.62
C LEU A 14 -7.45 7.53 4.98
N LEU A 15 -7.33 6.31 5.50
CA LEU A 15 -6.62 6.04 6.75
C LEU A 15 -5.14 6.43 6.66
N TYR A 16 -4.50 6.20 5.52
CA TYR A 16 -3.12 6.62 5.28
C TYR A 16 -3.00 8.15 5.27
N VAL A 17 -3.91 8.86 4.59
CA VAL A 17 -3.92 10.33 4.62
C VAL A 17 -4.12 10.86 6.04
N LEU A 18 -5.03 10.26 6.82
CA LEU A 18 -5.23 10.62 8.22
C LEU A 18 -3.97 10.40 9.05
N PHE A 19 -3.26 9.28 8.85
CA PHE A 19 -1.98 8.99 9.50
C PHE A 19 -0.88 10.02 9.16
N LEU A 20 -0.83 10.50 7.91
CA LEU A 20 0.11 11.55 7.53
C LEU A 20 -0.24 12.89 8.20
N ILE A 21 -1.51 13.25 8.23
CA ILE A 21 -1.98 14.51 8.83
C ILE A 21 -1.82 14.49 10.35
N SER A 22 -2.00 13.34 11.00
CA SER A 22 -1.83 13.20 12.44
C SER A 22 -0.36 13.33 12.88
N GLY A 23 0.59 13.26 11.95
CA GLY A 23 2.02 13.33 12.25
C GLY A 23 2.46 12.17 13.16
N SER A 24 1.76 11.04 13.16
CA SER A 24 2.02 9.92 14.09
C SER A 24 3.20 9.05 13.68
N TYR A 25 4.24 9.68 13.12
CA TYR A 25 5.48 9.05 12.67
C TYR A 25 6.69 9.83 13.19
N GLY A 26 7.88 9.24 13.14
CA GLY A 26 9.12 9.85 13.58
C GLY A 26 9.43 11.16 12.83
N HIS A 27 9.78 12.21 13.57
CA HIS A 27 10.02 13.54 13.01
C HIS A 27 11.49 13.81 12.68
N SER A 28 12.38 12.86 12.99
CA SER A 28 13.83 12.99 12.84
C SER A 28 14.40 12.00 11.83
N GLY A 29 15.59 12.31 11.32
CA GLY A 29 16.29 11.45 10.38
C GLY A 29 15.60 11.33 9.02
N SER A 30 15.67 10.15 8.41
CA SER A 30 15.11 9.88 7.09
C SER A 30 13.67 9.35 7.13
N GLU A 31 13.07 9.13 8.30
CA GLU A 31 11.75 8.52 8.45
C GLU A 31 10.64 9.30 7.71
N PRO A 32 10.49 10.63 7.86
CA PRO A 32 9.49 11.39 7.11
C PRO A 32 9.63 11.26 5.60
N LEU A 33 10.88 11.31 5.11
CA LEU A 33 11.18 11.26 3.68
C LEU A 33 10.79 9.90 3.09
N VAL A 34 11.13 8.81 3.77
CA VAL A 34 10.75 7.45 3.32
C VAL A 34 9.25 7.26 3.36
N ILE A 35 8.54 7.78 4.39
CA ILE A 35 7.08 7.72 4.48
C ILE A 35 6.43 8.46 3.30
N TYR A 36 6.91 9.65 2.93
CA TYR A 36 6.40 10.38 1.75
C TYR A 36 6.66 9.64 0.45
N ILE A 37 7.83 9.01 0.29
CA ILE A 37 8.12 8.17 -0.89
C ILE A 37 7.16 6.96 -0.92
N MET A 38 6.97 6.28 0.20
CA MET A 38 6.01 5.17 0.28
C MET A 38 4.59 5.63 -0.02
N PHE A 39 4.18 6.81 0.42
CA PHE A 39 2.88 7.38 0.09
C PHE A 39 2.76 7.67 -1.42
N ALA A 40 3.82 8.17 -2.06
CA ALA A 40 3.83 8.35 -3.51
C ALA A 40 3.70 7.01 -4.26
N VAL A 41 4.38 5.96 -3.82
CA VAL A 41 4.22 4.60 -4.36
C VAL A 41 2.79 4.09 -4.18
N PHE A 42 2.18 4.33 -3.01
CA PHE A 42 0.77 4.02 -2.77
C PHE A 42 -0.16 4.74 -3.75
N LEU A 43 0.06 6.04 -4.01
CA LEU A 43 -0.73 6.80 -4.98
C LEU A 43 -0.61 6.24 -6.39
N ILE A 44 0.59 5.84 -6.81
CA ILE A 44 0.81 5.19 -8.12
C ILE A 44 -0.01 3.89 -8.19
N GLY A 45 0.03 3.06 -7.14
CA GLY A 45 -0.79 1.84 -7.04
C GLY A 45 -2.29 2.14 -7.10
N TYR A 46 -2.74 3.16 -6.37
CA TYR A 46 -4.13 3.60 -6.31
C TYR A 46 -4.64 4.08 -7.68
N VAL A 47 -3.88 4.90 -8.40
CA VAL A 47 -4.25 5.33 -9.76
C VAL A 47 -4.26 4.14 -10.72
N THR A 48 -3.30 3.23 -10.58
CA THR A 48 -3.18 2.04 -11.43
C THR A 48 -4.35 1.06 -11.23
N MET A 49 -4.95 1.02 -10.03
CA MET A 49 -6.09 0.13 -9.72
C MET A 49 -7.30 0.31 -10.65
N TRP A 50 -7.45 1.50 -11.22
CA TRP A 50 -8.54 1.81 -12.15
C TRP A 50 -8.31 1.26 -13.55
N LYS A 51 -7.04 1.08 -13.94
CA LYS A 51 -6.64 0.64 -15.28
C LYS A 51 -6.27 -0.83 -15.34
N ASN A 52 -5.49 -1.32 -14.36
CA ASN A 52 -4.98 -2.69 -14.37
C ASN A 52 -4.82 -3.24 -12.94
N GLU A 53 -5.66 -4.21 -12.61
CA GLU A 53 -5.70 -4.88 -11.31
C GLU A 53 -4.39 -5.63 -11.02
N LEU A 54 -3.77 -6.25 -12.02
CA LEU A 54 -2.54 -7.02 -11.83
C LEU A 54 -1.37 -6.10 -11.44
N TYR A 55 -1.15 -5.02 -12.19
CA TYR A 55 -0.08 -4.07 -11.88
C TYR A 55 -0.34 -3.35 -10.55
N CYS A 56 -1.59 -3.02 -10.24
CA CYS A 56 -1.95 -2.46 -8.94
C CYS A 56 -1.55 -3.38 -7.78
N GLY A 57 -1.90 -4.66 -7.86
CA GLY A 57 -1.52 -5.62 -6.84
C GLY A 57 -0.01 -5.78 -6.71
N LEU A 58 0.74 -5.81 -7.82
CA LEU A 58 2.21 -5.85 -7.79
C LEU A 58 2.81 -4.60 -7.12
N ILE A 59 2.28 -3.41 -7.42
CA ILE A 59 2.74 -2.15 -6.80
C ILE A 59 2.48 -2.17 -5.29
N PHE A 60 1.32 -2.65 -4.83
CA PHE A 60 1.03 -2.72 -3.40
C PHE A 60 1.82 -3.81 -2.67
N VAL A 61 2.18 -4.92 -3.32
CA VAL A 61 3.14 -5.88 -2.76
C VAL A 61 4.52 -5.23 -2.61
N LEU A 62 4.99 -4.51 -3.63
CA LEU A 62 6.26 -3.79 -3.57
C LEU A 62 6.23 -2.72 -2.47
N TRP A 63 5.13 -1.99 -2.34
CA TRP A 63 4.91 -1.04 -1.25
C TRP A 63 5.03 -1.71 0.12
N TRP A 64 4.40 -2.88 0.33
CA TRP A 64 4.47 -3.60 1.60
C TRP A 64 5.90 -4.06 1.92
N ILE A 65 6.66 -4.51 0.92
CA ILE A 65 8.10 -4.82 1.07
C ILE A 65 8.88 -3.56 1.45
N GLY A 66 8.57 -2.41 0.84
CA GLY A 66 9.15 -1.12 1.21
C GLY A 66 8.87 -0.75 2.67
N MET A 67 7.67 -1.03 3.18
CA MET A 67 7.32 -0.81 4.58
C MET A 67 8.14 -1.70 5.53
N TRP A 68 8.47 -2.95 5.15
CA TRP A 68 9.40 -3.79 5.92
C TRP A 68 10.78 -3.16 6.01
N TYR A 69 11.30 -2.66 4.90
CA TYR A 69 12.58 -1.95 4.91
C TYR A 69 12.55 -0.75 5.87
N LEU A 70 11.47 0.03 5.82
CA LEU A 70 11.25 1.15 6.73
C LEU A 70 11.21 0.68 8.19
N GLY A 71 10.40 -0.34 8.50
CA GLY A 71 10.22 -0.84 9.86
C GLY A 71 11.48 -1.45 10.49
N VAL A 72 12.34 -2.08 9.69
CA VAL A 72 13.57 -2.75 10.18
C VAL A 72 14.77 -1.81 10.23
N PHE A 73 14.93 -0.93 9.23
CA PHE A 73 16.16 -0.16 9.06
C PHE A 73 16.02 1.34 9.33
N VAL A 74 14.80 1.89 9.38
CA VAL A 74 14.56 3.34 9.42
C VAL A 74 13.73 3.77 10.63
N ALA A 75 12.69 3.00 10.99
CA ALA A 75 11.74 3.37 12.03
C ALA A 75 12.33 3.18 13.43
N GLU A 76 12.71 4.27 14.08
CA GLU A 76 13.22 4.24 15.46
C GLU A 76 12.08 4.27 16.49
N GLN A 77 10.97 4.94 16.18
CA GLN A 77 9.83 5.11 17.09
C GLN A 77 8.78 4.02 16.95
N ASP A 78 8.41 3.66 15.72
CA ASP A 78 7.22 2.83 15.47
C ASP A 78 7.50 1.32 15.55
N LYS A 79 8.78 0.90 15.64
CA LYS A 79 9.25 -0.49 15.79
C LYS A 79 8.54 -1.51 14.87
N GLY A 80 8.15 -1.09 13.67
CA GLY A 80 7.47 -1.92 12.69
C GLY A 80 5.95 -2.02 12.82
N ALA A 81 5.28 -1.24 13.69
CA ALA A 81 3.82 -1.23 13.77
C ALA A 81 3.18 -0.83 12.44
N ALA A 82 3.78 0.12 11.69
CA ALA A 82 3.37 0.45 10.33
C ALA A 82 3.37 -0.75 9.36
N VAL A 83 4.24 -1.74 9.54
CA VAL A 83 4.26 -2.97 8.72
C VAL A 83 3.03 -3.83 8.99
N VAL A 84 2.66 -3.95 10.26
CA VAL A 84 1.47 -4.70 10.70
C VAL A 84 0.20 -3.99 10.23
N MET A 85 0.15 -2.66 10.36
CA MET A 85 -0.97 -1.84 9.84
C MET A 85 -1.07 -1.90 8.31
N GLY A 86 0.04 -2.14 7.60
CA GLY A 86 0.06 -2.36 6.15
C GLY A 86 -0.43 -3.75 5.71
N PHE A 87 -0.58 -4.72 6.62
CA PHE A 87 -0.95 -6.10 6.29
C PHE A 87 -2.32 -6.24 5.60
N PRO A 88 -3.39 -5.53 6.01
CA PRO A 88 -4.65 -5.54 5.27
C PRO A 88 -4.50 -5.11 3.81
N LEU A 89 -3.63 -4.13 3.52
CA LEU A 89 -3.35 -3.71 2.14
C LEU A 89 -2.63 -4.82 1.36
N PHE A 90 -1.73 -5.56 2.00
CA PHE A 90 -1.07 -6.72 1.38
C PHE A 90 -2.10 -7.80 0.98
N ILE A 91 -3.06 -8.12 1.85
CA ILE A 91 -4.15 -9.04 1.50
C ILE A 91 -4.92 -8.52 0.28
N ILE A 92 -5.28 -7.24 0.28
CA ILE A 92 -5.96 -6.58 -0.84
C ILE A 92 -5.11 -6.67 -2.12
N ALA A 93 -3.79 -6.49 -2.03
CA ALA A 93 -2.85 -6.60 -3.13
C ALA A 93 -2.86 -8.00 -3.77
N ILE A 94 -2.83 -9.06 -2.96
CA ILE A 94 -2.93 -10.44 -3.43
C ILE A 94 -4.27 -10.69 -4.13
N LEU A 95 -5.37 -10.18 -3.57
CA LEU A 95 -6.69 -10.30 -4.20
C LEU A 95 -6.75 -9.57 -5.56
N PHE A 96 -6.09 -8.42 -5.69
CA PHE A 96 -5.94 -7.71 -6.97
C PHE A 96 -5.16 -8.54 -8.00
N ILE A 97 -4.05 -9.18 -7.60
CA ILE A 97 -3.26 -10.06 -8.47
C ILE A 97 -4.11 -11.23 -8.96
N ILE A 98 -4.81 -11.92 -8.05
CA ILE A 98 -5.66 -13.07 -8.40
C ILE A 98 -6.79 -12.63 -9.34
N SER A 99 -7.45 -11.50 -9.06
CA SER A 99 -8.50 -10.93 -9.92
C SER A 99 -7.96 -10.61 -11.32
N GLY A 100 -6.78 -9.97 -11.38
CA GLY A 100 -6.11 -9.64 -12.64
C GLY A 100 -5.75 -10.87 -13.48
N ILE A 101 -5.23 -11.93 -12.86
CA ILE A 101 -4.91 -13.19 -13.55
C ILE A 101 -6.18 -13.87 -14.07
N LYS A 102 -7.23 -13.97 -13.24
CA LYS A 102 -8.52 -14.56 -13.65
C LYS A 102 -9.12 -13.82 -14.85
N LYS A 103 -9.06 -12.48 -14.85
CA LYS A 103 -9.56 -11.65 -15.95
C LYS A 103 -8.79 -11.89 -17.25
N LYS A 104 -7.46 -12.01 -17.18
CA LYS A 104 -6.63 -12.34 -18.35
C LYS A 104 -6.96 -13.71 -18.92
N LYS A 105 -7.10 -14.74 -18.07
CA LYS A 105 -7.46 -16.09 -18.49
C LYS A 105 -8.84 -16.20 -19.13
N ALA A 106 -9.81 -15.38 -18.70
CA ALA A 106 -11.17 -15.38 -19.26
C ALA A 106 -11.30 -14.59 -20.59
N THR A 107 -10.26 -13.86 -20.98
CA THR A 107 -10.23 -13.08 -22.24
C THR A 107 -9.43 -13.81 -23.34
N GLN A 108 -8.74 -14.89 -22.99
CA GLN A 108 -8.12 -15.85 -23.92
C GLN A 108 -9.06 -17.01 -24.17
#